data_AF-A0A6F9BVD2-F1
#
_entry.id   AF-A0A6F9BVD2-F1
#
_cell.length_a   1.000
_cell.length_b   1.000
_cell.length_c   1.000
_cell.angle_alpha   90.00
_cell.angle_beta   90.00
_cell.angle_gamma   90.00
#
_symmetry.space_group_name_H-M   'P 1'
#
loop_
_entity.id
_entity.type
_entity.pdbx_description
1 polymer ?
#
loop_
_entity_poly.entity_id
_entity_poly.type
_entity_poly.pdbx_seq_one_letter_code
_entity_poly.pdbx_strand_id
1 'polypeptide(L)'
;MERYKVHVQTLEGLLVEDQVLLLAGSPLEDASSLERSMAPWPVPVDKQEKKKKKTGRAKRRIQYNRRFVNVVPTFGKKKGPNANS
;
A
#
# COMPACT_ATOMS: atom_id res chain seq x y z
N MET A 1 -8.12 -25.77 -12.16
CA MET A 1 -9.34 -26.08 -11.40
C MET A 1 -10.12 -27.23 -12.03
N GLU A 2 -9.97 -27.47 -13.34
CA GLU A 2 -10.61 -28.54 -14.12
C GLU A 2 -10.36 -29.95 -13.58
N ARG A 3 -9.14 -30.28 -13.14
CA ARG A 3 -8.83 -31.65 -12.66
C ARG A 3 -9.67 -32.07 -11.45
N TYR A 4 -10.02 -31.11 -10.58
CA TYR A 4 -10.85 -31.36 -9.41
C TYR A 4 -12.34 -31.48 -9.80
N LYS A 5 -12.82 -30.61 -10.71
CA LYS A 5 -14.20 -30.66 -11.24
C LYS A 5 -14.51 -32.02 -11.92
N VAL A 6 -13.56 -32.56 -12.69
CA VAL A 6 -13.70 -33.88 -13.37
C VAL A 6 -13.83 -35.03 -12.38
N HIS A 7 -13.12 -34.99 -11.25
CA HIS A 7 -13.18 -36.04 -10.22
C HIS A 7 -14.51 -36.01 -9.44
N VAL A 8 -15.01 -34.81 -9.11
CA VAL A 8 -16.33 -34.65 -8.49
C VAL A 8 -17.44 -35.14 -9.41
N GLN A 9 -17.37 -34.83 -10.71
CA GLN A 9 -18.32 -35.31 -11.72
C GLN A 9 -18.39 -36.84 -11.79
N THR A 10 -17.26 -37.53 -11.63
CA THR A 10 -17.21 -39.00 -11.68
C THR A 10 -17.77 -39.67 -10.42
N LEU A 11 -17.75 -38.98 -9.28
CA LEU A 11 -18.23 -39.53 -8.00
C LEU A 11 -19.69 -39.21 -7.70
N GLU A 12 -20.17 -38.01 -8.06
CA GLU A 12 -21.50 -37.51 -7.68
C GLU A 12 -22.46 -37.35 -8.88
N GLY A 13 -21.97 -37.55 -10.12
CA GLY A 13 -22.80 -37.54 -11.33
C GLY A 13 -23.35 -36.17 -11.73
N LEU A 14 -22.91 -35.09 -11.07
CA LEU A 14 -23.29 -33.72 -11.37
C LEU A 14 -22.44 -33.18 -12.53
N LEU A 15 -23.11 -32.70 -13.58
CA LEU A 15 -22.48 -32.06 -14.74
C LEU A 15 -21.60 -30.88 -14.29
N VAL A 16 -20.41 -30.74 -14.90
CA VAL A 16 -19.40 -29.72 -14.53
C VAL A 16 -19.98 -28.30 -14.65
N GLU A 17 -20.96 -28.14 -15.53
CA GLU A 17 -21.67 -26.89 -15.81
C GLU A 17 -22.63 -26.47 -14.68
N ASP A 18 -23.09 -27.41 -13.86
CA ASP A 18 -24.05 -27.15 -12.77
C ASP A 18 -23.36 -26.93 -11.40
N GLN A 19 -22.04 -27.18 -11.31
CA GLN A 19 -21.27 -26.93 -10.09
C GLN A 19 -20.93 -25.43 -9.94
N VAL A 20 -21.91 -24.64 -9.49
CA VAL A 20 -21.72 -23.24 -9.12
C VAL A 20 -20.99 -23.16 -7.78
N LEU A 21 -19.67 -22.91 -7.82
CA LEU A 21 -18.91 -22.58 -6.62
C LEU A 21 -19.30 -21.15 -6.17
N LEU A 22 -19.96 -21.04 -5.02
CA LEU A 22 -20.35 -19.76 -4.43
C LEU A 22 -19.28 -19.33 -3.42
N LEU A 23 -18.73 -18.12 -3.55
CA LEU A 23 -17.96 -17.47 -2.48
C LEU A 23 -18.87 -16.43 -1.82
N ALA A 24 -19.21 -16.66 -0.55
CA ALA A 24 -20.09 -15.77 0.22
C ALA A 24 -21.43 -15.39 -0.47
N GLY A 25 -22.02 -16.34 -1.23
CA GLY A 25 -23.33 -16.16 -1.88
C GLY A 25 -23.28 -15.54 -3.27
N SER A 26 -22.12 -15.14 -3.78
CA SER A 26 -21.94 -14.72 -5.18
C SER A 26 -21.28 -15.84 -6.01
N PRO A 27 -21.73 -16.07 -7.27
CA PRO A 27 -21.06 -16.99 -8.19
C PRO A 27 -19.58 -16.62 -8.36
N LEU A 28 -18.68 -17.57 -8.09
CA LEU A 28 -17.25 -17.39 -8.29
C LEU A 28 -16.94 -17.56 -9.78
N GLU A 29 -16.86 -16.46 -10.52
CA GLU A 29 -16.43 -16.47 -11.93
C GLU A 29 -14.97 -16.90 -12.02
N ASP A 30 -14.59 -17.76 -12.99
CA ASP A 30 -13.21 -18.29 -13.13
C ASP A 30 -12.12 -17.20 -13.31
N ALA A 31 -12.54 -15.95 -13.55
CA ALA A 31 -11.70 -14.76 -13.64
C ALA A 31 -11.51 -14.00 -12.31
N SER A 32 -12.15 -14.43 -11.22
CA SER A 32 -11.93 -13.89 -9.87
C SER A 32 -10.64 -14.46 -9.27
N SER A 33 -9.54 -14.31 -10.02
CA SER A 33 -8.21 -14.49 -9.49
C SER A 33 -8.02 -13.53 -8.32
N LEU A 34 -7.29 -14.01 -7.32
CA LEU A 34 -6.81 -13.33 -6.11
C LEU A 34 -5.92 -12.10 -6.41
N GLU A 35 -6.06 -11.49 -7.57
CA GLU A 35 -5.36 -10.27 -8.00
C GLU A 35 -5.98 -9.02 -7.37
N ARG A 36 -7.29 -9.01 -7.12
CA ARG A 36 -8.00 -7.79 -6.69
C ARG A 36 -7.95 -7.50 -5.18
N SER A 37 -7.70 -8.52 -4.36
CA SER A 37 -7.64 -8.39 -2.89
C SER A 37 -6.25 -8.10 -2.35
N MET A 38 -5.21 -8.24 -3.19
CA MET A 38 -3.87 -7.78 -2.86
C MET A 38 -3.85 -6.29 -3.19
N ALA A 39 -3.70 -5.42 -2.18
CA ALA A 39 -3.54 -3.98 -2.41
C ALA A 39 -2.53 -3.80 -3.56
N PRO A 40 -2.85 -3.02 -4.62
CA PRO A 40 -1.96 -2.89 -5.75
C PRO A 40 -0.60 -2.51 -5.20
N TRP A 41 0.43 -3.29 -5.57
CA TRP A 41 1.81 -2.97 -5.22
C TRP A 41 2.01 -1.47 -5.42
N PRO A 42 2.61 -0.75 -4.45
CA PRO A 42 2.72 0.69 -4.54
C PRO A 42 3.28 1.04 -5.91
N VAL A 43 2.51 1.80 -6.70
CA VAL A 43 2.94 2.21 -8.04
C VAL A 43 4.34 2.78 -7.90
N PRO A 44 5.34 2.25 -8.64
CA PRO A 44 6.71 2.71 -8.48
C PRO A 44 6.76 4.19 -8.86
N VAL A 45 6.81 5.05 -7.84
CA VAL A 45 6.94 6.48 -8.04
C VAL A 45 8.41 6.78 -8.27
N ASP A 46 8.72 7.42 -9.40
CA ASP A 46 10.08 7.86 -9.68
C ASP A 46 10.59 8.82 -8.62
N LYS A 47 11.85 8.62 -8.22
CA LYS A 47 12.51 9.51 -7.26
C LYS A 47 12.71 10.87 -7.93
N GLN A 48 11.92 11.85 -7.49
CA GLN A 48 12.14 13.24 -7.87
C GLN A 48 13.55 13.69 -7.46
N GLU A 49 14.22 14.45 -8.35
CA GLU A 49 15.52 15.02 -8.06
C GLU A 49 15.41 16.06 -6.93
N LYS A 50 16.10 15.82 -5.83
CA LYS A 50 16.17 16.75 -4.69
C LYS A 50 17.57 17.31 -4.58
N LYS A 51 17.66 18.62 -4.32
CA LYS A 51 18.94 19.30 -4.08
C LYS A 51 19.77 18.54 -3.05
N LYS A 52 21.06 18.33 -3.35
CA LYS A 52 21.99 17.64 -2.46
C LYS A 52 22.03 18.34 -1.10
N LYS A 53 21.70 17.58 -0.05
CA LYS A 53 21.74 18.09 1.32
C LYS A 53 23.19 18.40 1.71
N LYS A 54 23.41 19.54 2.36
CA LYS A 54 24.71 19.85 2.99
C LYS A 54 24.98 18.82 4.10
N THR A 55 26.25 18.48 4.31
CA THR A 55 26.71 17.53 5.32
C THR A 55 27.70 18.20 6.29
N GLY A 56 28.07 17.51 7.38
CA GLY A 56 29.07 17.97 8.34
C GLY A 56 28.76 19.29 9.06
N ARG A 57 29.77 20.15 9.21
CA ARG A 57 29.69 21.43 9.93
C ARG A 57 28.62 22.36 9.36
N ALA A 58 28.49 22.43 8.04
CA ALA A 58 27.49 23.25 7.38
C ALA A 58 26.06 22.83 7.75
N LYS A 59 25.79 21.52 7.80
CA LYS A 59 24.49 20.98 8.23
C LYS A 59 24.20 21.31 9.70
N ARG A 60 25.19 21.14 10.58
CA ARG A 60 25.05 21.46 12.02
C ARG A 60 24.74 22.94 12.25
N ARG A 61 25.40 23.85 11.52
CA ARG A 61 25.11 25.31 11.60
C ARG A 61 23.66 25.62 11.22
N ILE A 62 23.18 25.05 10.10
CA ILE A 62 21.79 25.25 9.65
C ILE A 62 20.79 24.70 10.69
N GLN A 63 21.07 23.54 11.28
CA GLN A 63 20.21 22.94 12.29
C GLN A 63 20.15 23.78 13.58
N TYR A 64 21.28 24.30 14.04
CA TYR A 64 21.33 25.19 15.21
C TYR A 64 20.50 26.46 14.98
N ASN A 65 20.71 27.13 13.84
CA ASN A 65 19.95 28.32 13.49
C ASN A 65 18.45 28.02 13.43
N ARG A 66 18.02 26.90 12.82
CA ARG A 66 16.60 26.53 12.76
C ARG A 66 15.98 26.15 14.11
N ARG A 67 16.78 25.68 15.08
CA ARG A 67 16.27 25.22 16.39
C ARG A 67 16.27 26.30 17.46
N PHE A 68 17.21 27.26 17.39
CA PHE A 68 17.48 28.17 18.50
C PHE A 68 17.48 29.65 18.10
N VAL A 69 18.05 29.99 16.94
CA VAL A 69 18.19 31.41 16.53
C VAL A 69 16.94 31.90 15.79
N ASN A 70 16.45 31.10 14.85
CA ASN A 70 15.34 31.46 13.97
C ASN A 70 13.98 30.96 14.50
N VAL A 71 13.92 30.47 15.74
CA VAL A 71 12.65 30.11 16.38
C VAL A 71 12.12 31.33 17.11
N VAL A 72 10.93 31.80 16.72
CA VAL A 72 10.18 32.79 17.50
C VAL A 72 9.24 32.02 18.41
N PRO A 73 9.27 32.22 19.74
CA PRO A 73 8.31 31.57 20.63
C PRO A 73 6.91 32.10 20.33
N THR A 74 6.11 31.28 19.64
CA THR A 74 4.71 31.57 19.38
C THR A 74 3.86 31.16 20.58
N PHE A 75 2.79 31.89 20.85
CA PHE A 75 1.82 31.51 21.87
C PHE A 75 1.10 30.21 21.46
N GLY A 76 0.80 29.33 22.43
CA GLY A 76 0.15 28.03 22.18
C GLY A 76 1.10 26.82 22.09
N LYS A 77 0.61 25.70 21.55
CA LYS A 77 1.36 24.42 21.50
C LYS A 77 2.53 24.51 20.50
N LYS A 78 3.71 24.09 20.92
CA LYS A 78 4.91 24.06 20.05
C LYS A 78 4.70 23.12 18.87
N LYS A 79 4.76 23.66 17.64
CA LYS A 79 4.64 22.86 16.40
C LYS A 79 5.97 22.16 16.08
N GLY A 80 5.87 20.88 15.74
CA GLY A 80 7.01 20.05 15.40
C GLY A 80 7.61 20.35 14.01
N PRO A 81 8.88 20.00 13.76
CA PRO A 81 9.59 20.30 12.51
C PRO A 81 9.07 19.57 11.27
N ASN A 82 8.25 18.52 11.44
CA ASN A 82 7.61 17.78 10.35
C ASN A 82 6.09 17.71 10.56
N ALA A 83 5.51 18.79 11.09
CA ALA A 83 4.07 18.91 11.18
C ALA A 83 3.56 19.54 9.87
N ASN A 84 2.75 18.80 9.14
CA ASN A 84 1.97 19.36 8.05
C ASN A 84 0.98 20.35 8.67
N SER A 85 0.92 21.57 8.14
CA SER A 85 -0.15 22.53 8.49
C SER A 85 -1.46 22.08 7.91
#